data_AF-A0A800FAK3-F1
#
_entry.id   AF-A0A800FAK3-F1
#
_cell.length_a   1.000
_cell.length_b   1.000
_cell.length_c   1.000
_cell.angle_alpha   90.00
_cell.angle_beta   90.00
_cell.angle_gamma   90.00
#
_symmetry.space_group_name_H-M   'P 1'
#
loop_
_entity.id
_entity.type
_entity.pdbx_description
1 polymer ?
#
loop_
_entity_poly.entity_id
_entity_poly.type
_entity_poly.pdbx_seq_one_letter_code
_entity_poly.pdbx_strand_id
1 'polypeptide(L)' 'MDDLPGEYRAAVVLSDMEGLPYADVAALMDVPVGTVKSRLFRRRRQLQKALYDHAVEMGYIAARTGTAE' A
#
# COMPACT_ATOMS: atom_id res chain seq x y z
N MET A 1 -5.91 11.38 -2.22
CA MET A 1 -5.55 10.53 -1.06
C MET A 1 -6.74 10.37 -0.10
N ASP A 2 -7.80 11.17 -0.30
CA ASP A 2 -8.87 11.46 0.66
C ASP A 2 -10.05 10.48 0.66
N ASP A 3 -10.14 9.60 -0.32
CA ASP A 3 -11.18 8.55 -0.36
C ASP A 3 -10.88 7.30 0.48
N LEU A 4 -9.94 7.41 1.43
CA LEU A 4 -9.46 6.25 2.17
C LEU A 4 -9.81 6.33 3.65
N PRO A 5 -10.37 5.27 4.24
CA PRO A 5 -10.55 5.21 5.68
C PRO A 5 -9.21 5.45 6.38
N GLY A 6 -9.20 6.34 7.39
CA GLY A 6 -7.96 6.87 7.99
C GLY A 6 -7.00 5.78 8.51
N GLU A 7 -7.54 4.65 8.93
CA GLU A 7 -6.80 3.48 9.40
C GLU A 7 -5.85 2.85 8.35
N TYR A 8 -6.21 2.85 7.08
CA TYR A 8 -5.33 2.33 6.03
C TYR A 8 -4.25 3.35 5.64
N ARG A 9 -4.57 4.66 5.74
CA ARG A 9 -3.62 5.73 5.48
C ARG A 9 -2.55 5.76 6.55
N ALA A 10 -2.94 5.68 7.83
CA ALA A 10 -2.03 5.69 8.96
C ALA A 10 -0.97 4.58 8.86
N ALA A 11 -1.38 3.34 8.55
CA ALA A 11 -0.44 2.22 8.40
C ALA A 11 0.60 2.47 7.30
N VAL A 12 0.18 3.00 6.15
CA VAL A 12 1.09 3.31 5.02
C VAL A 12 2.03 4.46 5.36
N VAL A 13 1.53 5.55 5.96
CA VAL A 13 2.39 6.69 6.32
C VAL A 13 3.45 6.25 7.32
N LEU A 14 3.03 5.64 8.42
CA LEU A 14 3.95 5.23 9.48
C LEU A 14 4.98 4.19 9.00
N SER A 15 4.58 3.26 8.13
CA SER A 15 5.50 2.21 7.68
C SER A 15 6.30 2.57 6.43
N ASP A 16 5.64 3.01 5.36
CA ASP A 16 6.26 3.17 4.04
C ASP A 16 6.93 4.55 3.89
N MET A 17 6.47 5.57 4.64
CA MET A 17 7.02 6.93 4.59
C MET A 17 7.95 7.22 5.77
N GLU A 18 7.52 6.92 7.00
CA GLU A 18 8.32 7.14 8.22
C GLU A 18 9.28 5.97 8.52
N GLY A 19 9.14 4.84 7.82
CA GLY A 19 10.05 3.70 7.97
C GLY A 19 9.91 2.94 9.29
N LEU A 20 8.82 3.12 10.04
CA LEU A 20 8.65 2.47 11.34
C LEU A 20 8.49 0.95 11.17
N PRO A 21 9.10 0.16 12.07
CA PRO A 21 8.86 -1.28 12.16
C PRO A 21 7.39 -1.60 12.35
N TYR A 22 6.89 -2.69 11.75
CA TYR A 22 5.48 -3.08 11.85
C TYR A 22 4.99 -3.29 13.29
N ALA A 23 5.88 -3.67 14.21
CA ALA A 23 5.58 -3.80 15.63
C ALA A 23 5.28 -2.44 16.29
N ASP A 24 6.05 -1.40 15.94
CA ASP A 24 5.88 -0.05 16.47
C ASP A 24 4.63 0.60 15.88
N VAL A 25 4.37 0.38 14.59
CA VAL A 25 3.12 0.81 13.94
C VAL A 25 1.90 0.15 14.60
N ALA A 26 1.99 -1.16 14.90
CA ALA A 26 0.93 -1.90 15.57
C ALA A 26 0.65 -1.35 16.98
N ALA A 27 1.69 -1.05 17.74
CA ALA A 27 1.57 -0.46 19.08
C ALA A 27 0.96 0.95 19.02
N LEU A 28 1.42 1.82 18.11
CA LEU A 28 0.92 3.19 17.98
C LEU A 28 -0.56 3.24 17.54
N MET A 29 -0.97 2.28 16.70
CA MET A 29 -2.33 2.19 16.17
C MET A 29 -3.28 1.35 17.03
N ASP A 30 -2.79 0.77 18.14
CA ASP A 30 -3.52 -0.16 19.01
C ASP A 30 -4.22 -1.30 18.25
N VAL A 31 -3.46 -1.98 17.38
CA VAL A 31 -3.94 -3.13 16.60
C VAL A 31 -2.91 -4.25 16.52
N PRO A 32 -3.31 -5.50 16.24
CA PRO A 32 -2.35 -6.58 15.99
C PRO A 32 -1.45 -6.31 14.77
N VAL A 33 -0.21 -6.79 14.82
CA VAL A 33 0.74 -6.72 13.67
C VAL A 33 0.15 -7.33 12.38
N GLY A 34 -0.66 -8.38 12.50
CA GLY A 34 -1.39 -8.96 11.36
C GLY A 34 -2.36 -7.99 10.68
N THR A 35 -2.97 -7.09 11.46
CA THR A 35 -3.84 -6.02 10.96
C THR A 35 -3.03 -4.98 10.19
N VAL A 36 -1.86 -4.57 10.70
CA VAL A 36 -0.95 -3.67 9.99
C VAL A 36 -0.57 -4.28 8.63
N LYS A 37 -0.13 -5.54 8.61
CA LYS A 37 0.23 -6.26 7.38
C LYS A 37 -0.93 -6.32 6.38
N SER A 38 -2.13 -6.67 6.83
CA SER A 38 -3.30 -6.77 5.94
C SER A 38 -3.77 -5.41 5.41
N ARG A 39 -3.72 -4.35 6.23
CA ARG A 39 -3.98 -2.97 5.80
C ARG A 39 -2.97 -2.52 4.75
N LEU A 40 -1.67 -2.70 5.00
CA LEU A 40 -0.59 -2.37 4.06
C LEU A 40 -0.75 -3.12 2.74
N PHE A 41 -0.99 -4.44 2.77
CA PHE A 41 -1.18 -5.25 1.58
C PHE A 41 -2.32 -4.71 0.70
N ARG A 42 -3.49 -4.49 1.30
CA ARG A 42 -4.66 -3.95 0.58
C ARG A 42 -4.35 -2.59 -0.02
N ARG A 43 -3.69 -1.71 0.75
CA ARG A 43 -3.40 -0.36 0.29
C ARG A 43 -2.36 -0.32 -0.82
N ARG A 44 -1.27 -1.08 -0.71
CA ARG A 44 -0.24 -1.20 -1.75
C ARG A 44 -0.82 -1.75 -3.05
N ARG A 45 -1.76 -2.70 -2.97
CA ARG A 45 -2.47 -3.22 -4.15
C ARG A 45 -3.38 -2.18 -4.81
N GLN A 46 -4.10 -1.38 -4.02
CA GLN A 46 -4.89 -0.26 -4.55
C GLN A 46 -4.00 0.79 -5.21
N LEU A 47 -2.88 1.15 -4.58
CA LEU A 47 -1.92 2.11 -5.10
C LEU A 47 -1.28 1.61 -6.40
N GLN A 48 -0.86 0.34 -6.43
CA GLN A 48 -0.35 -0.31 -7.63
C GLN A 48 -1.35 -0.23 -8.78
N LYS A 49 -2.63 -0.51 -8.53
CA LYS A 49 -3.68 -0.40 -9.56
C LYS A 49 -3.85 1.03 -10.05
N ALA A 50 -3.87 2.00 -9.14
CA ALA A 50 -4.08 3.41 -9.48
C ALA A 50 -2.90 4.03 -10.25
N LEU A 51 -1.67 3.58 -10.00
CA LEU A 51 -0.46 4.09 -10.63
C LEU A 51 0.00 3.27 -11.84
N TYR A 52 -0.69 2.18 -12.17
CA TYR A 52 -0.23 1.22 -13.17
C TYR A 52 -0.03 1.88 -14.55
N ASP A 53 -1.05 2.58 -15.07
CA ASP A 53 -0.96 3.19 -16.41
C ASP A 53 0.14 4.24 -16.48
N HIS A 54 0.26 5.06 -15.44
CA HIS A 54 1.33 6.05 -15.31
C HIS A 54 2.72 5.40 -15.26
N ALA A 55 2.87 4.30 -14.51
CA ALA A 55 4.13 3.57 -14.42
C ALA A 55 4.53 2.92 -15.75
N VAL A 56 3.56 2.50 -16.57
CA VAL A 56 3.79 1.99 -17.93
C VAL A 56 4.18 3.13 -18.87
N GLU A 57 3.45 4.25 -18.85
CA GLU A 57 3.72 5.43 -19.68
C GLU A 57 5.12 5.99 -19.44
N MET A 58 5.52 6.07 -18.16
CA MET A 58 6.85 6.54 -17.77
C MET A 58 7.96 5.50 -17.97
N GLY A 59 7.63 4.27 -18.39
CA GLY A 59 8.59 3.19 -18.61
C GLY A 59 9.20 2.60 -17.33
N TYR A 60 8.60 2.84 -16.16
CA TYR A 60 9.04 2.23 -14.90
C TYR A 60 8.78 0.72 -14.85
N ILE A 61 7.72 0.27 -15.53
CA ILE A 61 7.36 -1.15 -15.66
C ILE A 61 6.90 -1.45 -17.08
N ALA A 62 7.09 -2.68 -17.54
CA ALA A 62 6.51 -3.13 -18.80
C ALA A 62 4.99 -3.24 -18.68
N ALA A 63 4.27 -2.89 -19.74
CA ALA A 63 2.85 -3.19 -19.85
C ALA A 63 2.66 -4.71 -19.72
N ARG A 64 1.76 -5.13 -18.82
CA ARG A 64 1.29 -6.51 -18.75
C ARG A 64 0.67 -6.88 -20.10
N THR A 65 1.42 -7.59 -20.93
CA THR A 65 0.88 -8.37 -22.03
C THR A 65 -0.01 -9.44 -21.42
N GLY A 66 -1.32 -9.36 -21.66
CA GLY A 66 -2.27 -10.31 -21.09
C GLY A 66 -2.00 -11.72 -21.61
N THR A 67 -1.64 -12.65 -20.73
CA THR A 67 -2.03 -14.05 -20.91
C THR A 67 -3.43 -14.17 -20.35
N ALA A 68 -4.41 -13.93 -21.22
CA ALA A 68 -5.77 -14.41 -21.01
C ALA A 68 -5.82 -15.83 -21.59
N GLU A 69 -5.74 -16.83 -20.71
CA GLU A 69 -6.32 -18.16 -20.89
C GLU A 69 -7.04 -18.55 -19.60
#